data_AF-A0A4Q2DP18-F1
#
_entry.id   AF-A0A4Q2DP18-F1
#
_cell.length_a   1.000
_cell.length_b   1.000
_cell.length_c   1.000
_cell.angle_alpha   90.00
_cell.angle_beta   90.00
_cell.angle_gamma   90.00
#
_symmetry.space_group_name_H-M   'P 1'
#
loop_
_entity.id
_entity.type
_entity.pdbx_description
1 polymer ?
#
loop_
_entity_poly.entity_id
_entity_poly.type
_entity_poly.pdbx_seq_one_letter_code
_entity_poly.pdbx_strand_id
1 'polypeptide(L)'
;MSTASVNTRTIDHIVHLTPPGTVEEVSEEFRKLGFTVLRGGTHADGLTANALVVLKEGTYIELISFTHPVSYYPLGSAERTAREAHRE
;
A
#
# COMPACT_ATOMS: atom_id res chain seq x y z
N MET A 1 15.83 -30.51 12.25
CA MET A 1 15.73 -29.36 11.34
C MET A 1 15.90 -28.11 12.17
N SER A 2 16.94 -27.30 11.92
CA SER A 2 17.17 -26.06 12.68
C SER A 2 16.10 -25.04 12.28
N THR A 3 15.28 -24.60 13.23
CA THR A 3 14.39 -23.46 13.02
C THR A 3 15.27 -22.21 12.96
N ALA A 4 15.56 -21.74 11.75
CA ALA A 4 16.26 -20.47 11.59
C ALA A 4 15.47 -19.39 12.35
N SER A 5 16.15 -18.72 13.28
CA SER A 5 15.60 -17.56 13.98
C SER A 5 15.18 -16.50 12.95
N VAL A 6 13.98 -15.94 13.08
CA VAL A 6 13.50 -14.85 12.22
C VAL A 6 14.40 -13.64 12.42
N ASN A 7 15.05 -13.18 11.36
CA ASN A 7 15.91 -12.00 11.40
C ASN A 7 15.06 -10.72 11.30
N THR A 8 15.19 -9.84 12.30
CA THR A 8 14.47 -8.55 12.36
C THR A 8 15.39 -7.34 12.16
N ARG A 9 16.67 -7.53 11.79
CA ARG A 9 17.67 -6.47 11.57
C ARG A 9 17.80 -6.06 10.09
N THR A 10 16.75 -6.25 9.31
CA THR A 10 16.71 -5.94 7.88
C THR A 10 15.43 -5.17 7.56
N ILE A 11 15.49 -4.28 6.57
CA ILE A 11 14.31 -3.60 6.06
C ILE A 11 13.61 -4.53 5.07
N ASP A 12 12.36 -4.87 5.37
CA ASP A 12 11.51 -5.62 4.45
C ASP A 12 10.93 -4.68 3.38
N HIS A 13 10.22 -3.62 3.81
CA HIS A 13 9.68 -2.61 2.91
C HIS A 13 9.49 -1.26 3.61
N ILE A 14 9.24 -0.23 2.80
CA ILE A 14 8.82 1.10 3.24
C ILE A 14 7.43 1.37 2.70
N VAL A 15 6.50 1.80 3.55
CA VAL A 15 5.15 2.18 3.10
C VAL A 15 5.13 3.66 2.71
N HIS A 16 4.61 3.95 1.52
CA HIS A 16 4.38 5.29 1.02
C HIS A 16 2.88 5.49 0.74
N LEU A 17 2.21 6.24 1.64
CA LEU A 17 0.81 6.57 1.49
C LEU A 17 0.63 7.64 0.40
N THR A 18 -0.14 7.28 -0.62
CA THR A 18 -0.51 8.15 -1.74
C THR A 18 -1.94 8.68 -1.57
N PRO A 19 -2.35 9.73 -2.31
CA PRO A 19 -3.72 10.21 -2.29
C PRO A 19 -4.75 9.11 -2.59
N PRO A 20 -5.98 9.19 -2.07
CA PRO A 20 -7.00 8.17 -2.30
C PRO A 20 -7.28 7.92 -3.79
N GLY A 21 -7.30 6.65 -4.20
CA GLY A 21 -7.59 6.21 -5.57
C GLY A 21 -6.43 6.36 -6.57
N THR A 22 -5.24 6.80 -6.15
CA THR A 22 -4.15 7.17 -7.09
C THR A 22 -3.00 6.16 -7.19
N VAL A 23 -3.12 4.94 -6.67
CA VAL A 23 -2.03 3.94 -6.72
C VAL A 23 -1.52 3.70 -8.13
N GLU A 24 -2.40 3.57 -9.13
CA GLU A 24 -1.96 3.32 -10.51
C GLU A 24 -1.31 4.55 -11.14
N GLU A 25 -1.85 5.75 -10.88
CA GLU A 25 -1.26 7.00 -11.37
C GLU A 25 0.15 7.20 -10.82
N VAL A 26 0.33 7.02 -9.50
CA VAL A 26 1.66 7.11 -8.87
C VAL A 26 2.57 5.97 -9.36
N SER A 27 2.03 4.77 -9.60
CA SER A 27 2.80 3.67 -10.20
C SER A 27 3.37 4.06 -11.56
N GLU A 28 2.59 4.73 -12.41
CA GLU A 28 3.05 5.25 -13.69
C GLU A 28 4.13 6.33 -13.55
N GLU A 29 4.05 7.19 -12.53
CA GLU A 29 5.12 8.16 -12.24
C GLU A 29 6.44 7.46 -11.86
N PHE A 30 6.39 6.44 -11.00
CA PHE A 30 7.58 5.65 -10.67
C PHE A 30 8.14 4.88 -11.88
N ARG A 31 7.27 4.35 -12.76
CA ARG A 31 7.69 3.73 -14.03
C ARG A 31 8.41 4.73 -14.93
N LYS A 32 7.91 5.96 -15.04
CA LYS A 32 8.56 7.05 -15.81
C LYS A 32 9.92 7.45 -15.24
N LEU A 33 10.10 7.34 -13.93
CA LEU A 33 11.40 7.52 -13.27
C LEU A 33 12.37 6.35 -13.49
N GLY A 34 11.95 5.28 -14.16
CA GLY A 34 12.77 4.12 -14.49
C GLY A 34 12.71 2.98 -13.45
N PHE A 35 11.82 3.06 -12.46
CA PHE A 35 11.62 1.96 -11.52
C PHE A 35 10.79 0.83 -12.13
N THR A 36 11.07 -0.39 -11.68
CA THR A 36 10.17 -1.53 -11.93
C THR A 36 9.05 -1.50 -10.89
N VAL A 37 7.80 -1.40 -11.35
CA VAL A 37 6.63 -1.36 -10.47
C VAL A 37 5.72 -2.55 -10.77
N LEU A 38 5.55 -3.41 -9.78
CA LEU A 38 4.62 -4.53 -9.83
C LEU A 38 3.25 -4.08 -9.34
N ARG A 39 2.20 -4.46 -10.08
CA ARG A 39 0.83 -4.25 -9.64
C ARG A 39 0.57 -5.10 -8.39
N GLY A 40 0.01 -4.48 -7.36
CA GLY A 40 -0.45 -5.18 -6.17
C GLY A 40 -1.92 -5.57 -6.29
N GLY A 41 -2.66 -5.43 -5.19
CA GLY A 41 -4.08 -5.77 -5.11
C GLY A 41 -4.84 -4.83 -4.19
N THR A 42 -6.10 -5.17 -3.96
CA THR A 42 -6.93 -4.55 -2.93
C THR A 42 -6.87 -5.43 -1.68
N HIS A 43 -6.64 -4.83 -0.51
CA HIS A 43 -6.66 -5.55 0.75
C HIS A 43 -8.06 -6.12 1.04
N ALA A 44 -8.11 -7.16 1.88
CA ALA A 44 -9.33 -7.94 2.08
C ALA A 44 -10.51 -7.13 2.64
N ASP A 45 -10.24 -6.03 3.32
CA ASP A 45 -11.25 -5.07 3.81
C ASP A 45 -11.82 -4.15 2.71
N GLY A 46 -11.24 -4.14 1.50
CA GLY A 46 -11.64 -3.28 0.40
C GLY A 46 -11.25 -1.80 0.56
N LEU A 47 -10.60 -1.44 1.66
CA LEU A 47 -10.36 -0.05 2.03
C LEU A 47 -9.09 0.52 1.39
N THR A 48 -8.11 -0.33 1.12
CA THR A 48 -6.82 0.08 0.56
C THR A 48 -6.40 -0.81 -0.61
N ALA A 49 -5.65 -0.23 -1.54
CA ALA A 49 -5.01 -0.94 -2.63
C ALA A 49 -3.53 -0.56 -2.68
N ASN A 50 -2.71 -1.44 -3.26
CA ASN A 50 -1.27 -1.23 -3.31
C ASN A 50 -0.62 -1.56 -4.67
N ALA A 51 0.62 -1.09 -4.82
CA ALA A 51 1.57 -1.48 -5.85
C ALA A 51 2.98 -1.44 -5.27
N LEU A 52 3.92 -2.19 -5.86
CA LEU A 52 5.24 -2.41 -5.29
C LEU A 52 6.31 -1.83 -6.21
N VAL A 53 7.05 -0.83 -5.74
CA VAL A 53 8.26 -0.33 -6.39
C VAL A 53 9.41 -1.24 -5.95
N VAL A 54 9.92 -2.06 -6.88
CA VAL A 54 10.89 -3.10 -6.57
C VAL A 54 12.28 -2.49 -6.37
N LEU A 55 12.91 -2.80 -5.24
CA LEU A 55 14.31 -2.49 -4.96
C LEU A 55 15.15 -3.77 -5.04
N LYS A 56 16.44 -3.65 -4.72
CA LYS A 56 17.37 -4.78 -4.72
C LYS A 56 17.03 -5.77 -3.59
N GLU A 57 17.39 -7.03 -3.77
CA GLU A 57 17.40 -8.06 -2.71
C GLU A 57 16.02 -8.31 -2.04
N GLY A 58 14.93 -8.05 -2.77
CA GLY A 58 13.57 -8.35 -2.32
C GLY A 58 12.92 -7.25 -1.48
N THR A 59 13.65 -6.18 -1.14
CA THR A 59 13.08 -4.99 -0.52
C THR A 59 12.23 -4.20 -1.53
N TYR A 60 11.21 -3.50 -1.06
CA TYR A 60 10.36 -2.67 -1.93
C TYR A 60 9.82 -1.44 -1.20
N ILE A 61 9.33 -0.48 -1.99
CA ILE A 61 8.43 0.57 -1.48
C ILE A 61 7.01 0.14 -1.82
N GLU A 62 6.16 0.00 -0.81
CA GLU A 62 4.74 -0.22 -0.98
C GLU A 62 4.05 1.12 -1.21
N LEU A 63 3.62 1.37 -2.44
CA LEU A 63 2.67 2.44 -2.72
C LEU A 63 1.32 1.94 -2.23
N ILE A 64 0.76 2.60 -1.21
CA ILE A 64 -0.56 2.27 -0.69
C ILE A 64 -1.49 3.47 -0.87
N SER A 65 -2.75 3.21 -1.17
CA SER A 65 -3.80 4.23 -1.22
C SER A 65 -5.07 3.68 -0.65
N PHE A 66 -5.85 4.55 0.00
CA PHE A 66 -7.25 4.23 0.23
C PHE A 66 -8.00 4.20 -1.09
N THR A 67 -8.86 3.20 -1.29
CA THR A 67 -9.60 3.05 -2.55
C THR A 67 -10.46 4.26 -2.87
N HIS A 68 -10.94 4.98 -1.84
CA HIS A 68 -11.76 6.17 -1.94
C HIS A 68 -11.43 7.21 -0.86
N PRO A 69 -11.67 8.51 -1.11
CA PRO A 69 -11.62 9.54 -0.07
C PRO A 69 -12.72 9.32 0.99
N VAL A 70 -12.55 9.86 2.19
CA VAL A 70 -13.53 9.70 3.28
C VAL A 70 -14.94 10.19 2.88
N SER A 71 -15.02 11.24 2.06
CA SER A 71 -16.28 11.81 1.56
C SER A 71 -17.08 10.88 0.66
N TYR A 72 -16.46 9.82 0.12
CA TYR A 72 -17.16 8.79 -0.65
C TYR A 72 -18.14 7.99 0.21
N TYR A 73 -17.80 7.78 1.49
CA TYR A 73 -18.60 6.97 2.40
C TYR A 73 -19.70 7.81 3.06
N PRO A 74 -20.97 7.34 3.11
CA PRO A 74 -22.05 8.07 3.75
C PRO A 74 -21.75 8.40 5.22
N LEU A 75 -22.21 9.58 5.66
CA LEU A 75 -22.08 9.99 7.07
C LEU A 75 -22.74 8.97 8.00
N GLY A 76 -22.02 8.54 9.04
CA GLY A 76 -22.50 7.56 10.02
C GLY A 76 -22.54 6.11 9.54
N SER A 77 -22.09 5.82 8.31
CA SER A 77 -21.99 4.44 7.82
C SER A 77 -20.88 3.65 8.50
N ALA A 78 -21.05 2.33 8.61
CA ALA A 78 -20.05 1.44 9.20
C ALA A 78 -18.75 1.46 8.38
N GLU A 79 -18.86 1.56 7.06
CA GLU A 79 -17.75 1.66 6.12
C GLU A 79 -16.93 2.94 6.33
N ARG A 80 -17.62 4.07 6.58
CA ARG A 80 -16.95 5.32 6.93
C ARG A 80 -16.21 5.19 8.26
N THR A 81 -16.85 4.62 9.28
CA THR A 81 -16.21 4.39 10.58
C THR A 81 -14.98 3.48 10.44
N ALA A 82 -15.09 2.39 9.68
CA ALA A 82 -13.96 1.49 9.40
C ALA A 82 -12.82 2.23 8.69
N ARG A 83 -13.14 3.00 7.64
CA ARG A 83 -12.16 3.85 6.94
C ARG A 83 -11.49 4.86 7.86
N GLU A 84 -12.24 5.55 8.71
CA GLU A 84 -11.71 6.55 9.64
C GLU A 84 -10.91 5.90 10.80
N ALA A 85 -11.14 4.63 11.10
CA ALA A 85 -10.39 3.85 12.07
C ALA A 85 -9.04 3.34 11.53
N HIS A 86 -8.85 3.24 10.20
CA HIS A 86 -7.55 3.09 9.56
C HIS A 86 -6.75 4.40 9.66
N ARG A 87 -6.34 4.75 10.88
CA ARG A 87 -5.36 5.81 11.14
C ARG A 87 -3.95 5.22 11.04
N GLU A 88 -3.06 6.04 10.49
CA GLU A 88 -1.61 5.79 10.32
C GLU A 88 -0.94 5.21 11.58
#